data_AF-A0A2E7TWR5-F1
#
_entry.id   AF-A0A2E7TWR5-F1
#
_cell.length_a   1.000
_cell.length_b   1.000
_cell.length_c   1.000
_cell.angle_alpha   90.00
_cell.angle_beta   90.00
_cell.angle_gamma   90.00
#
_symmetry.space_group_name_H-M   'P 1'
#
loop_
_entity.id
_entity.type
_entity.pdbx_description
1 polymer ?
#
loop_
_entity_poly.entity_id
_entity_poly.type
_entity_poly.pdbx_seq_one_letter_code
_entity_poly.pdbx_strand_id
1 'polypeptide(L)'
;MYELRSMTCNRIIVLAAGRAKRMRTSAASAESTRFVQDALERPKPMIRVGPNNEPMLQLILEQALRAGFTEATVVIAPNDTITSSFLQEWGCQGRGMRIRTAVQSEPKGTGHAVQCALESDPVPPGAMWVLANGDNLPTRLALARLRIEGSGPAVLAYDRDALGLDPNKTMAFAVLEGDGSTVHRITEKPDAAIVDRLAESGSVRVSMNYFRLEVDRLKAHLAALEPHPERGELELPTALQAMMDAGVGLTQINVAEEVLDLTRIQDVAWVQAGLHLLEPYQLEVCASSPMDVRTAAAAGAQRVELCAHWECGGLTPTEADIRMASAVGLPVHALIRSRAGHFVYSAEEKELMTAQIKASLAAGAIRVVVGALQADGTWDTPLLGRWVEAFGAHRIVIHRAFDACTDWEGAATSLKALGVRRLLTSGGEPLAWDGRDRIRHLAAEGFDVTVASGVVPEQLADWMDIGITQFHASCREVDDRATALFDGKASKVSPASVRRWLNL
;
A
#
# COMPACT_ATOMS: atom_id res chain seq x y z
N MET A 1 21.36 -1.56 21.31
CA MET A 1 19.99 -1.96 21.72
C MET A 1 19.14 -0.70 21.74
N TYR A 2 18.55 -0.34 20.61
CA TYR A 2 17.47 0.64 20.60
C TYR A 2 16.20 -0.13 20.95
N GLU A 3 15.56 0.20 22.07
CA GLU A 3 14.21 -0.29 22.35
C GLU A 3 13.30 0.22 21.23
N LEU A 4 12.95 -0.69 20.30
CA LEU A 4 11.75 -0.57 19.49
C LEU A 4 10.65 -0.12 20.45
N ARG A 5 10.00 1.02 20.21
CA ARG A 5 8.75 1.31 20.91
C ARG A 5 7.89 0.06 20.80
N SER A 6 7.52 -0.52 21.94
CA SER A 6 6.80 -1.78 22.01
C SER A 6 5.57 -1.72 21.09
N MET A 7 5.41 -2.73 20.24
CA MET A 7 4.24 -2.85 19.35
C MET A 7 2.96 -2.70 20.17
N THR A 8 2.18 -1.65 19.91
CA THR A 8 1.00 -1.27 20.71
C THR A 8 -0.26 -2.04 20.33
N CYS A 9 -0.41 -2.44 19.06
CA CYS A 9 -1.61 -3.09 18.55
C CYS A 9 -1.29 -3.95 17.32
N ASN A 10 -1.57 -5.26 17.39
CA ASN A 10 -1.30 -6.20 16.30
C ASN A 10 -2.57 -6.71 15.60
N ARG A 11 -3.74 -6.46 16.20
CA ARG A 11 -5.03 -7.00 15.74
C ARG A 11 -5.92 -5.91 15.16
N ILE A 12 -6.54 -6.22 14.02
CA ILE A 12 -7.61 -5.43 13.42
C ILE A 12 -8.92 -6.23 13.36
N ILE A 13 -10.06 -5.61 13.64
CA ILE A 13 -11.39 -6.19 13.52
C ILE A 13 -12.11 -5.46 12.39
N VAL A 14 -12.44 -6.16 11.31
CA VAL A 14 -13.10 -5.59 10.13
C VAL A 14 -14.59 -5.94 10.13
N LEU A 15 -15.44 -4.93 10.14
CA LEU A 15 -16.89 -5.10 10.09
C LEU A 15 -17.36 -5.32 8.64
N ALA A 16 -17.56 -6.58 8.25
CA ALA A 16 -17.95 -6.97 6.89
C ALA A 16 -19.40 -7.47 6.76
N ALA A 17 -20.17 -7.51 7.85
CA ALA A 17 -21.54 -8.01 7.88
C ALA A 17 -22.61 -7.01 7.36
N GLY A 18 -22.20 -5.84 6.91
CA GLY A 18 -23.09 -4.76 6.50
C GLY A 18 -24.07 -5.15 5.38
N ARG A 19 -25.37 -4.93 5.61
CA ARG A 19 -26.39 -5.10 4.56
C ARG A 19 -26.17 -4.02 3.50
N ALA A 20 -25.84 -4.43 2.27
CA ALA A 20 -25.63 -3.56 1.11
C ALA A 20 -26.92 -2.85 0.63
N LYS A 21 -27.87 -2.51 1.52
CA LYS A 21 -29.22 -2.01 1.18
C LYS A 21 -29.16 -0.78 0.27
N ARG A 22 -28.44 0.27 0.69
CA ARG A 22 -28.25 1.51 -0.11
C ARG A 22 -27.67 1.20 -1.49
N MET A 23 -26.73 0.26 -1.55
CA MET A 23 -26.06 -0.13 -2.78
C MET A 23 -26.97 -0.93 -3.72
N ARG A 24 -27.70 -1.91 -3.20
CA ARG A 24 -28.69 -2.68 -3.96
C ARG A 24 -29.79 -1.78 -4.52
N THR A 25 -30.26 -0.81 -3.73
CA THR A 25 -31.21 0.21 -4.20
C THR A 25 -30.61 1.02 -5.35
N SER A 26 -29.36 1.50 -5.22
CA SER A 26 -28.70 2.27 -6.28
C SER A 26 -28.36 1.45 -7.53
N ALA A 27 -28.14 0.14 -7.39
CA ALA A 27 -27.82 -0.79 -8.47
C ALA A 27 -29.06 -1.15 -9.29
N ALA A 28 -30.25 -1.20 -8.68
CA ALA A 28 -31.50 -1.50 -9.37
C ALA A 28 -31.89 -0.45 -10.43
N SER A 29 -31.35 0.77 -10.32
CA SER A 29 -31.60 1.89 -11.24
C SER A 29 -30.42 2.21 -12.17
N ALA A 30 -29.34 1.42 -12.12
CA ALA A 30 -28.13 1.66 -12.89
C ALA A 30 -28.07 0.79 -14.15
N GLU A 31 -27.31 1.21 -15.16
CA GLU A 31 -27.04 0.37 -16.32
C GLU A 31 -26.34 -0.92 -15.91
N SER A 32 -26.71 -2.03 -16.55
CA SER A 32 -26.18 -3.35 -16.22
C SER A 32 -24.67 -3.40 -16.48
N THR A 33 -23.91 -3.45 -15.40
CA THR A 33 -22.45 -3.57 -15.39
C THR A 33 -22.04 -4.71 -14.47
N ARG A 34 -20.78 -5.17 -14.56
CA ARG A 34 -20.23 -6.15 -13.62
C ARG A 34 -20.42 -5.73 -12.16
N PHE A 35 -20.30 -4.43 -11.87
CA PHE A 35 -20.42 -3.92 -10.50
C PHE A 35 -21.85 -3.98 -9.99
N VAL A 36 -22.85 -3.76 -10.86
CA VAL A 36 -24.26 -3.97 -10.53
C VAL A 36 -24.50 -5.44 -10.18
N GLN A 37 -23.91 -6.37 -10.92
CA GLN A 37 -23.97 -7.80 -10.59
C GLN A 37 -23.31 -8.09 -9.23
N ASP A 38 -22.09 -7.57 -9.00
CA ASP A 38 -21.40 -7.73 -7.72
C ASP A 38 -22.22 -7.16 -6.55
N ALA A 39 -22.88 -6.00 -6.71
CA ALA A 39 -23.72 -5.41 -5.66
C ALA A 39 -24.98 -6.22 -5.32
N LEU A 40 -25.50 -7.00 -6.28
CA LEU A 40 -26.66 -7.87 -6.08
C LEU A 40 -26.27 -9.22 -5.47
N GLU A 41 -25.17 -9.80 -5.94
CA GLU A 41 -24.78 -11.18 -5.62
C GLU A 41 -23.77 -11.30 -4.48
N ARG A 42 -23.03 -10.23 -4.16
CA ARG A 42 -21.95 -10.25 -3.18
C ARG A 42 -22.25 -9.38 -1.95
N PRO A 43 -21.64 -9.73 -0.80
CA PRO A 43 -21.48 -8.79 0.31
C PRO A 43 -20.75 -7.53 -0.16
N LYS A 44 -21.08 -6.38 0.44
CA LYS A 44 -20.51 -5.07 0.07
C LYS A 44 -18.97 -5.04 0.10
N PRO A 45 -18.28 -5.56 1.14
CA PRO A 45 -16.83 -5.65 1.15
C PRO A 45 -16.25 -6.58 0.07
N MET A 46 -17.06 -7.46 -0.52
CA MET A 46 -16.63 -8.42 -1.54
C MET A 46 -16.83 -7.92 -2.97
N ILE A 47 -17.21 -6.66 -3.16
CA ILE A 47 -17.31 -6.05 -4.48
C ILE A 47 -15.91 -5.82 -5.04
N ARG A 48 -15.71 -6.26 -6.29
CA ARG A 48 -14.39 -6.34 -6.92
C ARG A 48 -14.03 -5.01 -7.56
N VAL A 49 -13.39 -4.15 -6.77
CA VAL A 49 -12.95 -2.81 -7.16
C VAL A 49 -11.47 -2.76 -7.57
N GLY A 50 -10.65 -3.76 -7.21
CA GLY A 50 -9.23 -3.79 -7.56
C GLY A 50 -8.94 -3.94 -9.06
N PRO A 51 -7.75 -3.52 -9.52
CA PRO A 51 -7.35 -3.58 -10.93
C PRO A 51 -7.27 -5.01 -11.48
N ASN A 52 -6.99 -6.01 -10.63
CA ASN A 52 -7.03 -7.44 -10.97
C ASN A 52 -8.25 -8.14 -10.39
N ASN A 53 -9.33 -7.39 -10.11
CA ASN A 53 -10.58 -7.86 -9.54
C ASN A 53 -10.51 -8.28 -8.07
N GLU A 54 -9.57 -7.71 -7.32
CA GLU A 54 -9.51 -7.82 -5.87
C GLU A 54 -10.77 -7.20 -5.24
N PRO A 55 -11.41 -7.87 -4.27
CA PRO A 55 -12.51 -7.27 -3.50
C PRO A 55 -12.01 -6.15 -2.58
N MET A 56 -12.89 -5.21 -2.22
CA MET A 56 -12.59 -4.14 -1.25
C MET A 56 -11.99 -4.69 0.06
N LEU A 57 -12.51 -5.82 0.55
CA LEU A 57 -12.01 -6.51 1.74
C LEU A 57 -10.56 -6.97 1.59
N GLN A 58 -10.17 -7.48 0.41
CA GLN A 58 -8.78 -7.83 0.14
C GLN A 58 -7.88 -6.61 0.28
N LEU A 59 -8.28 -5.48 -0.30
CA LEU A 59 -7.51 -4.24 -0.24
C LEU A 59 -7.38 -3.72 1.19
N ILE A 60 -8.45 -3.78 2.01
CA ILE A 60 -8.41 -3.43 3.43
C ILE A 60 -7.41 -4.31 4.19
N LEU A 61 -7.45 -5.63 3.97
CA LEU A 61 -6.57 -6.59 4.62
C LEU A 61 -5.10 -6.43 4.19
N GLU A 62 -4.85 -6.15 2.91
CA GLU A 62 -3.52 -5.86 2.39
C GLU A 62 -2.97 -4.55 2.97
N GLN A 63 -3.79 -3.49 3.06
CA GLN A 63 -3.40 -2.24 3.70
C GLN A 63 -3.12 -2.40 5.19
N ALA A 64 -3.93 -3.20 5.91
CA ALA A 64 -3.67 -3.52 7.31
C ALA A 64 -2.36 -4.30 7.48
N LEU A 65 -2.13 -5.34 6.69
CA LEU A 65 -0.88 -6.10 6.73
C LEU A 65 0.34 -5.18 6.51
N ARG A 66 0.23 -4.27 5.53
CA ARG A 66 1.28 -3.28 5.22
C ARG A 66 1.39 -2.13 6.22
N ALA A 67 0.40 -1.92 7.08
CA ALA A 67 0.49 -1.04 8.25
C ALA A 67 1.07 -1.77 9.48
N GLY A 68 1.42 -3.06 9.33
CA GLY A 68 2.06 -3.88 10.35
C GLY A 68 1.10 -4.65 11.24
N PHE A 69 -0.17 -4.79 10.87
CA PHE A 69 -1.09 -5.71 11.55
C PHE A 69 -0.73 -7.15 11.19
N THR A 70 -0.72 -8.04 12.19
CA THR A 70 -0.38 -9.46 12.01
C THR A 70 -1.56 -10.38 12.29
N GLU A 71 -2.66 -9.84 12.84
CA GLU A 71 -3.88 -10.57 13.15
C GLU A 71 -5.10 -9.78 12.66
N ALA A 72 -6.09 -10.46 12.09
CA ALA A 72 -7.35 -9.88 11.70
C ALA A 72 -8.54 -10.75 12.10
N THR A 73 -9.61 -10.14 12.59
CA THR A 73 -10.91 -10.79 12.80
C THR A 73 -11.91 -10.15 11.84
N VAL A 74 -12.50 -10.91 10.92
CA VAL A 74 -13.49 -10.38 9.98
C VAL A 74 -14.88 -10.82 10.42
N VAL A 75 -15.75 -9.84 10.66
CA VAL A 75 -17.14 -10.08 11.09
C VAL A 75 -18.03 -10.22 9.86
N ILE A 76 -18.64 -11.38 9.66
CA ILE A 76 -19.47 -11.69 8.48
C ILE A 76 -20.91 -12.04 8.88
N ALA A 77 -21.82 -12.02 7.91
CA ALA A 77 -23.19 -12.51 8.09
C ALA A 77 -23.22 -14.06 8.13
N PRO A 78 -24.20 -14.71 8.79
CA PRO A 78 -24.21 -16.17 9.03
C PRO A 78 -24.21 -17.04 7.77
N ASN A 79 -24.71 -16.53 6.64
CA ASN A 79 -24.80 -17.26 5.38
C ASN A 79 -23.88 -16.68 4.30
N ASP A 80 -22.85 -15.92 4.70
CA ASP A 80 -21.90 -15.32 3.77
C ASP A 80 -20.80 -16.31 3.36
N THR A 81 -21.14 -17.17 2.39
CA THR A 81 -20.23 -18.18 1.85
C THR A 81 -19.12 -17.58 0.98
N ILE A 82 -19.35 -16.40 0.41
CA ILE A 82 -18.39 -15.73 -0.48
C ILE A 82 -17.22 -15.21 0.36
N THR A 83 -17.50 -14.44 1.41
CA THR A 83 -16.46 -13.92 2.29
C THR A 83 -15.77 -15.06 3.04
N SER A 84 -16.52 -16.06 3.55
CA SER A 84 -15.90 -17.18 4.27
C SER A 84 -14.92 -17.97 3.42
N SER A 85 -15.26 -18.24 2.15
CA SER A 85 -14.37 -18.97 1.22
C SER A 85 -13.12 -18.15 0.89
N PHE A 86 -13.29 -16.85 0.62
CA PHE A 86 -12.17 -15.94 0.39
C PHE A 86 -11.18 -15.91 1.56
N LEU A 87 -11.67 -15.84 2.81
CA LEU A 87 -10.80 -15.80 3.99
C LEU A 87 -10.07 -17.13 4.24
N GLN A 88 -10.69 -18.26 3.90
CA GLN A 88 -10.04 -19.58 3.95
C GLN A 88 -8.89 -19.66 2.93
N GLU A 89 -9.13 -19.23 1.69
CA GLU A 89 -8.10 -19.17 0.65
C GLU A 89 -6.95 -18.24 1.04
N TRP A 90 -7.26 -17.06 1.60
CA TRP A 90 -6.26 -16.15 2.12
C TRP A 90 -5.33 -16.83 3.15
N GLY A 91 -5.91 -17.54 4.11
CA GLY A 91 -5.16 -18.24 5.17
C GLY A 91 -4.18 -19.28 4.61
N CYS A 92 -4.55 -19.99 3.54
CA CYS A 92 -3.70 -20.99 2.89
C CYS A 92 -2.50 -20.39 2.15
N GLN A 93 -2.58 -19.10 1.75
CA GLN A 93 -1.51 -18.44 0.98
C GLN A 93 -0.33 -17.96 1.85
N GLY A 94 -0.40 -18.10 3.18
CA GLY A 94 0.73 -17.79 4.06
C GLY A 94 1.17 -16.31 4.04
N ARG A 95 0.24 -15.39 3.77
CA ARG A 95 0.49 -13.94 3.58
C ARG A 95 0.96 -13.17 4.85
N GLY A 96 1.43 -13.85 5.89
CA GLY A 96 1.95 -13.19 7.10
C GLY A 96 0.91 -12.57 8.05
N MET A 97 -0.39 -12.70 7.77
CA MET A 97 -1.48 -12.27 8.65
C MET A 97 -2.37 -13.44 9.05
N ARG A 98 -2.59 -13.62 10.36
CA ARG A 98 -3.51 -14.63 10.88
C ARG A 98 -4.93 -14.08 10.83
N ILE A 99 -5.79 -14.68 10.01
CA ILE A 99 -7.19 -14.27 9.89
C ILE A 99 -8.10 -15.23 10.66
N ARG A 100 -9.06 -14.67 11.39
CA ARG A 100 -10.18 -15.36 12.02
C ARG A 100 -11.49 -14.77 11.51
N THR A 101 -12.54 -15.58 11.54
CA THR A 101 -13.89 -15.18 11.13
C THR A 101 -14.79 -15.18 12.34
N ALA A 102 -15.55 -14.09 12.54
CA ALA A 102 -16.62 -14.01 13.52
C ALA A 102 -17.96 -13.87 12.79
N VAL A 103 -19.01 -14.49 13.31
CA VAL A 103 -20.33 -14.47 12.69
C VAL A 103 -21.26 -13.57 13.49
N GLN A 104 -21.81 -12.54 12.85
CA GLN A 104 -22.90 -11.75 13.40
C GLN A 104 -24.23 -12.39 12.99
N SER A 105 -24.76 -13.28 13.82
CA SER A 105 -25.99 -14.06 13.55
C SER A 105 -27.18 -13.18 13.17
N GLU A 106 -27.34 -12.05 13.87
CA GLU A 106 -28.38 -11.06 13.60
C GLU A 106 -27.75 -9.67 13.38
N PRO A 107 -28.08 -8.97 12.29
CA PRO A 107 -27.50 -7.67 11.97
C PRO A 107 -28.17 -6.56 12.79
N LYS A 108 -27.91 -6.59 14.11
CA LYS A 108 -28.43 -5.65 15.11
C LYS A 108 -27.64 -4.34 15.20
N GLY A 109 -26.68 -4.08 14.31
CA GLY A 109 -25.86 -2.86 14.31
C GLY A 109 -24.37 -3.11 14.56
N THR A 110 -23.58 -2.03 14.52
CA THR A 110 -22.11 -2.08 14.63
C THR A 110 -21.62 -2.47 16.02
N GLY A 111 -22.30 -2.05 17.09
CA GLY A 111 -22.00 -2.45 18.45
C GLY A 111 -22.15 -3.95 18.66
N HIS A 112 -23.24 -4.53 18.14
CA HIS A 112 -23.45 -5.99 18.14
C HIS A 112 -22.38 -6.73 17.35
N ALA A 113 -21.96 -6.20 16.20
CA ALA A 113 -20.92 -6.82 15.38
C ALA A 113 -19.58 -6.90 16.14
N VAL A 114 -19.23 -5.84 16.89
CA VAL A 114 -18.05 -5.83 17.76
C VAL A 114 -18.18 -6.83 18.90
N GLN A 115 -19.36 -6.94 19.54
CA GLN A 115 -19.61 -7.96 20.57
C GLN A 115 -19.36 -9.38 20.03
N CYS A 116 -19.96 -9.73 18.88
CA CYS A 116 -19.75 -11.03 18.26
C CYS A 116 -18.27 -11.31 17.96
N ALA A 117 -17.52 -10.29 17.52
CA ALA A 117 -16.10 -10.41 17.25
C ALA A 117 -15.30 -10.72 18.53
N LEU A 118 -15.54 -9.97 19.60
CA LEU A 118 -14.83 -10.13 20.87
C LEU A 118 -15.20 -11.41 21.62
N GLU A 119 -16.43 -11.91 21.43
CA GLU A 119 -16.86 -13.20 21.97
C GLU A 119 -16.25 -14.38 21.21
N SER A 120 -16.23 -14.32 19.87
CA SER A 120 -15.69 -15.38 19.02
C SER A 120 -14.17 -15.43 19.00
N ASP A 121 -13.52 -14.28 19.12
CA ASP A 121 -12.07 -14.14 19.08
C ASP A 121 -11.58 -13.17 20.17
N PRO A 122 -11.54 -13.62 21.45
CA PRO A 122 -11.19 -12.76 22.57
C PRO A 122 -9.82 -12.10 22.39
N VAL A 123 -9.77 -10.81 22.74
CA VAL A 123 -8.54 -10.04 22.84
C VAL A 123 -8.07 -10.09 24.30
N PRO A 124 -6.76 -10.28 24.58
CA PRO A 124 -6.25 -10.31 25.95
C PRO A 124 -6.57 -9.01 26.72
N PRO A 125 -6.78 -9.10 28.04
CA PRO A 125 -6.92 -7.91 28.89
C PRO A 125 -5.74 -6.93 28.73
N GLY A 126 -6.05 -5.64 28.73
CA GLY A 126 -5.08 -4.57 28.50
C GLY A 126 -4.49 -4.47 27.08
N ALA A 127 -4.83 -5.38 26.15
CA ALA A 127 -4.35 -5.31 24.77
C ALA A 127 -5.25 -4.41 23.91
N MET A 128 -4.60 -3.59 23.08
CA MET A 128 -5.29 -2.74 22.11
C MET A 128 -5.57 -3.51 20.81
N TRP A 129 -6.68 -3.15 20.16
CA TRP A 129 -7.07 -3.62 18.84
C TRP A 129 -7.64 -2.46 18.02
N VAL A 130 -7.62 -2.57 16.69
CA VAL A 130 -8.19 -1.54 15.80
C VAL A 130 -9.48 -2.04 15.19
N LEU A 131 -10.53 -1.23 15.24
CA LEU A 131 -11.72 -1.41 14.44
C LEU A 131 -11.53 -0.80 13.05
N ALA A 132 -12.03 -1.49 12.03
CA ALA A 132 -12.14 -1.00 10.67
C ALA A 132 -13.52 -1.31 10.10
N ASN A 133 -14.00 -0.41 9.26
CA ASN A 133 -15.22 -0.63 8.49
C ASN A 133 -14.91 -1.39 7.19
N GLY A 134 -15.83 -2.23 6.72
CA GLY A 134 -15.61 -3.10 5.54
C GLY A 134 -15.81 -2.42 4.18
N ASP A 135 -16.20 -1.15 4.17
CA ASP A 135 -16.52 -0.35 2.98
C ASP A 135 -15.72 0.95 2.89
N ASN A 136 -14.77 1.13 3.80
CA ASN A 136 -13.83 2.25 3.79
C ASN A 136 -12.41 1.70 3.65
N LEU A 137 -11.54 2.44 2.97
CA LEU A 137 -10.16 2.06 2.74
C LEU A 137 -9.26 3.28 2.95
N PRO A 138 -8.74 3.44 4.18
CA PRO A 138 -7.79 4.49 4.51
C PRO A 138 -6.42 4.21 3.89
N THR A 139 -5.59 5.24 3.84
CA THR A 139 -4.19 5.09 3.45
C THR A 139 -3.45 4.19 4.44
N ARG A 140 -2.38 3.56 3.97
CA ARG A 140 -1.46 2.78 4.81
C ARG A 140 -0.92 3.60 5.98
N LEU A 141 -0.61 4.87 5.72
CA LEU A 141 -0.03 5.78 6.70
C LEU A 141 -1.03 6.08 7.81
N ALA A 142 -2.27 6.42 7.48
CA ALA A 142 -3.32 6.65 8.46
C ALA A 142 -3.53 5.41 9.37
N LEU A 143 -3.57 4.20 8.80
CA LEU A 143 -3.65 2.96 9.59
C LEU A 143 -2.42 2.73 10.48
N ALA A 144 -1.22 2.97 9.98
CA ALA A 144 0.02 2.84 10.75
C ALA A 144 0.04 3.83 11.92
N ARG A 145 -0.38 5.08 11.70
CA ARG A 145 -0.50 6.10 12.75
C ARG A 145 -1.51 5.70 13.82
N LEU A 146 -2.71 5.26 13.44
CA LEU A 146 -3.71 4.74 14.39
C LEU A 146 -3.16 3.61 15.26
N ARG A 147 -2.34 2.75 14.66
CA ARG A 147 -1.70 1.65 15.34
C ARG A 147 -0.67 2.13 16.36
N ILE A 148 0.25 3.02 16.00
CA ILE A 148 1.47 3.31 16.78
C ILE A 148 1.44 4.61 17.60
N GLU A 149 0.59 5.59 17.27
CA GLU A 149 0.59 6.90 17.94
C GLU A 149 -0.18 6.83 19.26
N GLY A 150 0.51 7.02 20.39
CA GLY A 150 -0.07 6.93 21.73
C GLY A 150 -0.31 5.49 22.21
N SER A 151 -0.73 5.34 23.46
CA SER A 151 -0.92 4.04 24.12
C SER A 151 -2.38 3.71 24.46
N GLY A 152 -3.29 4.69 24.42
CA GLY A 152 -4.69 4.53 24.80
C GLY A 152 -5.66 4.48 23.61
N PRO A 153 -6.97 4.52 23.87
CA PRO A 153 -7.99 4.60 22.84
C PRO A 153 -7.77 5.80 21.92
N ALA A 154 -7.98 5.60 20.62
CA ALA A 154 -7.79 6.64 19.61
C ALA A 154 -8.75 6.49 18.43
N VAL A 155 -8.93 7.56 17.65
CA VAL A 155 -9.74 7.59 16.42
C VAL A 155 -8.99 8.33 15.31
N LEU A 156 -9.14 7.86 14.07
CA LEU A 156 -8.77 8.67 12.91
C LEU A 156 -9.81 9.76 12.68
N ALA A 157 -9.39 11.01 12.90
CA ALA A 157 -10.21 12.19 12.74
C ALA A 157 -9.87 12.89 11.44
N TYR A 158 -10.65 12.56 10.41
CA TYR A 158 -10.44 13.11 9.07
C TYR A 158 -10.87 14.56 9.02
N ASP A 159 -10.03 15.39 8.41
CA ASP A 159 -10.44 16.70 7.92
C ASP A 159 -11.51 16.49 6.85
N ARG A 160 -12.70 17.01 7.09
CA ARG A 160 -13.84 16.81 6.21
C ARG A 160 -13.57 17.29 4.79
N ASP A 161 -12.78 18.36 4.63
CA ASP A 161 -12.51 18.98 3.34
C ASP A 161 -11.40 18.24 2.57
N ALA A 162 -10.61 17.41 3.26
CA ALA A 162 -9.51 16.64 2.66
C ALA A 162 -9.93 15.21 2.23
N LEU A 163 -11.19 14.81 2.47
CA LEU A 163 -11.66 13.44 2.22
C LEU A 163 -11.70 13.03 0.74
N GLY A 164 -11.71 13.99 -0.18
CA GLY A 164 -11.89 13.73 -1.61
C GLY A 164 -13.31 13.25 -1.98
N LEU A 165 -14.27 13.35 -1.07
CA LEU A 165 -15.64 12.88 -1.21
C LEU A 165 -16.62 14.04 -1.49
N ASP A 166 -17.76 13.74 -2.14
CA ASP A 166 -18.84 14.71 -2.35
C ASP A 166 -19.27 15.37 -1.02
N PRO A 167 -19.29 16.72 -0.91
CA PRO A 167 -19.65 17.41 0.32
C PRO A 167 -21.02 17.01 0.90
N ASN A 168 -21.99 16.65 0.05
CA ASN A 168 -23.30 16.17 0.49
C ASN A 168 -23.21 14.78 1.13
N LYS A 169 -22.26 13.95 0.68
CA LYS A 169 -21.99 12.63 1.27
C LYS A 169 -21.36 12.80 2.65
N THR A 170 -20.43 13.74 2.80
CA THR A 170 -19.72 13.97 4.06
C THR A 170 -20.60 14.61 5.14
N MET A 171 -21.71 15.27 4.78
CA MET A 171 -22.70 15.79 5.75
C MET A 171 -23.32 14.70 6.63
N ALA A 172 -23.38 13.46 6.13
CA ALA A 172 -24.02 12.36 6.84
C ALA A 172 -23.06 11.61 7.78
N PHE A 173 -21.77 11.95 7.76
CA PHE A 173 -20.75 11.29 8.58
C PHE A 173 -20.80 11.77 10.03
N ALA A 174 -20.37 10.90 10.94
CA ALA A 174 -20.29 11.23 12.35
C ALA A 174 -19.24 12.33 12.56
N VAL A 175 -19.63 13.40 13.23
CA VAL A 175 -18.72 14.51 13.55
C VAL A 175 -18.12 14.31 14.94
N LEU A 176 -16.84 14.65 15.06
CA LEU A 176 -16.03 14.55 16.27
C LEU A 176 -15.86 15.95 16.86
N GLU A 177 -16.36 16.17 18.08
CA GLU A 177 -16.14 17.40 18.84
C GLU A 177 -15.09 17.14 19.92
N GLY A 178 -14.10 18.04 20.04
CA GLY A 178 -12.95 17.85 20.92
C GLY A 178 -12.09 19.10 21.03
N ASP A 179 -10.94 18.98 21.71
CA ASP A 179 -9.95 20.05 21.88
C ASP A 179 -8.81 20.01 20.84
N GLY A 180 -8.97 19.19 19.80
CA GLY A 180 -7.96 18.93 18.76
C GLY A 180 -6.97 17.80 19.10
N SER A 181 -6.92 17.37 20.36
CA SER A 181 -6.11 16.25 20.85
C SER A 181 -6.95 15.09 21.38
N THR A 182 -8.12 15.39 21.95
CA THR A 182 -9.03 14.44 22.57
C THR A 182 -10.45 14.71 22.09
N VAL A 183 -11.18 13.66 21.76
CA VAL A 183 -12.61 13.71 21.43
C VAL A 183 -13.42 13.68 22.72
N HIS A 184 -14.42 14.55 22.81
CA HIS A 184 -15.39 14.63 23.91
C HIS A 184 -16.80 14.20 23.50
N ARG A 185 -17.13 14.35 22.21
CA ARG A 185 -18.44 13.97 21.69
C ARG A 185 -18.35 13.41 20.28
N ILE A 186 -19.13 12.35 20.03
CA ILE A 186 -19.37 11.81 18.69
C ILE A 186 -20.85 12.01 18.36
N THR A 187 -21.13 12.78 17.31
CA THR A 187 -22.50 13.03 16.86
C THR A 187 -22.73 12.32 15.53
N GLU A 188 -23.51 11.25 15.54
CA GLU A 188 -23.94 10.53 14.34
C GLU A 188 -25.01 11.30 13.58
N LYS A 189 -24.83 11.46 12.26
CA LYS A 189 -25.73 12.23 11.37
C LYS A 189 -26.08 13.60 11.97
N PRO A 190 -25.09 14.48 12.14
CA PRO A 190 -25.30 15.79 12.74
C PRO A 190 -26.29 16.62 11.91
N ASP A 191 -27.02 17.52 12.57
CA ASP A 191 -27.74 18.57 11.86
C ASP A 191 -26.78 19.65 11.33
N ALA A 192 -27.30 20.53 10.47
CA ALA A 192 -26.50 21.61 9.89
C ALA A 192 -25.97 22.58 10.96
N ALA A 193 -26.73 22.84 12.03
CA ALA A 193 -26.34 23.78 13.06
C ALA A 193 -25.10 23.31 13.85
N ILE A 194 -24.99 22.00 14.11
CA ILE A 194 -23.81 21.40 14.74
C ILE A 194 -22.59 21.56 13.84
N VAL A 195 -22.74 21.29 12.54
CA VAL A 195 -21.66 21.40 11.56
C VAL A 195 -21.19 22.84 11.42
N ASP A 196 -22.11 23.79 11.26
CA ASP A 196 -21.80 25.21 11.06
C ASP A 196 -21.04 25.77 12.26
N ARG A 197 -21.49 25.47 13.47
CA ARG A 197 -20.81 25.83 14.72
C ARG A 197 -19.38 25.28 14.80
N LEU A 198 -19.14 24.06 14.31
CA LEU A 198 -17.81 23.47 14.34
C LEU A 198 -16.90 24.08 13.26
N ALA A 199 -17.46 24.40 12.09
CA ALA A 199 -16.75 25.09 11.03
C ALA A 199 -16.27 26.50 11.47
N GLU A 200 -17.01 27.17 12.35
CA GLU A 200 -16.58 28.45 12.96
C GLU A 200 -15.32 28.32 13.83
N SER A 201 -15.06 27.13 14.40
CA SER A 201 -13.92 26.88 15.28
C SER A 201 -12.72 26.24 14.58
N GLY A 202 -12.83 25.92 13.28
CA GLY A 202 -11.75 25.38 12.45
C GLY A 202 -12.23 24.24 11.54
N SER A 203 -11.32 23.33 11.17
CA SER A 203 -11.67 22.17 10.35
C SER A 203 -12.67 21.26 11.06
N VAL A 204 -13.79 20.96 10.39
CA VAL A 204 -14.75 19.96 10.86
C VAL A 204 -14.13 18.57 10.77
N ARG A 205 -14.06 17.87 11.91
CA ARG A 205 -13.50 16.52 11.99
C ARG A 205 -14.59 15.47 11.93
N VAL A 206 -14.40 14.46 11.10
CA VAL A 206 -15.36 13.35 10.95
C VAL A 206 -14.70 11.99 11.16
N SER A 207 -15.52 11.03 11.60
CA SER A 207 -15.13 9.63 11.78
C SER A 207 -15.59 8.78 10.60
N MET A 208 -14.67 7.96 10.10
CA MET A 208 -14.94 6.88 9.15
C MET A 208 -14.94 5.50 9.83
N ASN A 209 -15.17 5.47 11.15
CA ASN A 209 -15.20 4.28 11.99
C ASN A 209 -13.89 3.48 12.10
N TYR A 210 -12.76 4.20 12.19
CA TYR A 210 -11.45 3.62 12.51
C TYR A 210 -11.02 4.02 13.92
N PHE A 211 -11.08 3.05 14.85
CA PHE A 211 -10.82 3.28 16.26
C PHE A 211 -9.79 2.28 16.79
N ARG A 212 -8.79 2.75 17.54
CA ARG A 212 -7.98 1.88 18.41
C ARG A 212 -8.65 1.83 19.78
N LEU A 213 -8.92 0.63 20.29
CA LEU A 213 -9.74 0.41 21.49
C LEU A 213 -9.12 -0.64 22.41
N GLU A 214 -9.46 -0.54 23.70
CA GLU A 214 -9.10 -1.50 24.75
C GLU A 214 -10.38 -2.24 25.17
N VAL A 215 -10.34 -3.58 25.23
CA VAL A 215 -11.55 -4.36 25.56
C VAL A 215 -12.09 -4.04 26.95
N ASP A 216 -11.22 -3.94 27.95
CA ASP A 216 -11.64 -3.75 29.35
C ASP A 216 -12.31 -2.39 29.57
N ARG A 217 -11.98 -1.40 28.74
CA ARG A 217 -12.60 -0.07 28.76
C ARG A 217 -13.93 -0.01 28.03
N LEU A 218 -14.15 -0.88 27.04
CA LEU A 218 -15.32 -0.80 26.15
C LEU A 218 -16.41 -1.83 26.49
N LYS A 219 -16.03 -3.01 27.02
CA LYS A 219 -16.92 -4.18 27.14
C LYS A 219 -18.21 -3.90 27.92
N ALA A 220 -18.12 -3.19 29.04
CA ALA A 220 -19.29 -2.86 29.86
C ALA A 220 -20.29 -1.95 29.10
N HIS A 221 -19.77 -0.99 28.32
CA HIS A 221 -20.59 -0.07 27.53
C HIS A 221 -21.25 -0.76 26.34
N LEU A 222 -20.56 -1.72 25.71
CA LEU A 222 -21.18 -2.57 24.68
C LEU A 222 -22.33 -3.40 25.26
N ALA A 223 -22.13 -4.03 26.42
CA ALA A 223 -23.16 -4.85 27.07
C ALA A 223 -24.39 -4.04 27.50
N ALA A 224 -24.23 -2.74 27.76
CA ALA A 224 -25.30 -1.82 28.15
C ALA A 224 -25.98 -1.12 26.95
N LEU A 225 -25.61 -1.45 25.71
CA LEU A 225 -26.23 -0.83 24.53
C LEU A 225 -27.73 -1.14 24.46
N GLU A 226 -28.51 -0.10 24.26
CA GLU A 226 -29.93 -0.19 23.90
C GLU A 226 -30.12 0.15 22.42
N PRO A 227 -31.11 -0.45 21.73
CA PRO A 227 -31.39 -0.12 20.34
C PRO A 227 -31.74 1.36 20.19
N HIS A 228 -31.14 2.04 19.21
CA HIS A 228 -31.44 3.45 18.93
C HIS A 228 -32.96 3.63 18.69
N PRO A 229 -33.63 4.62 19.31
CA PRO A 229 -35.09 4.73 19.32
C PRO A 229 -35.73 4.76 17.92
N GLU A 230 -35.07 5.40 16.95
CA GLU A 230 -35.57 5.48 15.57
C GLU A 230 -35.04 4.38 14.64
N ARG A 231 -33.82 3.89 14.88
CA ARG A 231 -33.11 3.00 13.93
C ARG A 231 -33.21 1.53 14.33
N GLY A 232 -33.44 1.25 15.61
CA GLY A 232 -33.49 -0.09 16.18
C GLY A 232 -32.14 -0.82 16.17
N GLU A 233 -31.03 -0.09 16.00
CA GLU A 233 -29.67 -0.66 15.92
C GLU A 233 -28.88 -0.37 17.20
N LEU A 234 -28.09 -1.35 17.64
CA LEU A 234 -27.06 -1.26 18.67
C LEU A 234 -25.80 -0.66 18.04
N GLU A 235 -25.59 0.63 18.26
CA GLU A 235 -24.55 1.41 17.59
C GLU A 235 -23.30 1.57 18.44
N LEU A 236 -22.14 1.28 17.83
CA LEU A 236 -20.86 1.47 18.49
C LEU A 236 -20.60 2.92 18.98
N PRO A 237 -20.91 3.99 18.21
CA PRO A 237 -20.78 5.37 18.68
C PRO A 237 -21.41 5.64 20.04
N THR A 238 -22.57 5.03 20.33
CA THR A 238 -23.26 5.16 21.62
C THR A 238 -22.44 4.55 22.76
N ALA A 239 -21.83 3.38 22.53
CA ALA A 239 -20.95 2.76 23.53
C ALA A 239 -19.65 3.57 23.72
N LEU A 240 -19.11 4.15 22.64
CA LEU A 240 -17.94 5.03 22.70
C LEU A 240 -18.23 6.32 23.47
N GLN A 241 -19.41 6.92 23.26
CA GLN A 241 -19.83 8.09 24.03
C GLN A 241 -19.95 7.76 25.52
N ALA A 242 -20.62 6.65 25.87
CA ALA A 242 -20.74 6.21 27.26
C ALA A 242 -19.37 5.91 27.91
N MET A 243 -18.42 5.39 27.12
CA MET A 243 -17.03 5.17 27.55
C MET A 243 -16.32 6.51 27.85
N MET A 244 -16.48 7.51 26.99
CA MET A 244 -15.93 8.85 27.21
C MET A 244 -16.57 9.56 28.40
N ASP A 245 -17.89 9.45 28.56
CA ASP A 245 -18.63 10.01 29.70
C ASP A 245 -18.18 9.39 31.04
N ALA A 246 -17.70 8.13 31.01
CA ALA A 246 -17.08 7.46 32.15
C ALA A 246 -15.60 7.88 32.40
N GLY A 247 -15.10 8.88 31.67
CA GLY A 247 -13.76 9.47 31.86
C GLY A 247 -12.64 8.79 31.09
N VAL A 248 -12.94 7.88 30.16
CA VAL A 248 -11.93 7.26 29.29
C VAL A 248 -11.72 8.13 28.05
N GLY A 249 -10.56 8.78 27.97
CA GLY A 249 -10.24 9.65 26.83
C GLY A 249 -10.11 8.89 25.51
N LEU A 250 -10.63 9.49 24.44
CA LEU A 250 -10.45 9.03 23.06
C LEU A 250 -9.53 10.00 22.32
N THR A 251 -8.28 9.59 22.07
CA THR A 251 -7.27 10.44 21.43
C THR A 251 -7.63 10.69 19.96
N GLN A 252 -7.49 11.94 19.53
CA GLN A 252 -7.74 12.36 18.16
C GLN A 252 -6.45 12.29 17.33
N ILE A 253 -6.43 11.44 16.31
CA ILE A 253 -5.35 11.40 15.31
C ILE A 253 -5.81 12.16 14.08
N ASN A 254 -5.34 13.40 13.94
CA ASN A 254 -5.70 14.27 12.83
C ASN A 254 -5.14 13.73 11.51
N VAL A 255 -6.02 13.55 10.53
CA VAL A 255 -5.70 13.12 9.17
C VAL A 255 -6.27 14.13 8.18
N ALA A 256 -5.47 14.56 7.21
CA ALA A 256 -5.90 15.42 6.11
C ALA A 256 -5.53 14.73 4.78
N GLU A 257 -6.14 13.57 4.58
CA GLU A 257 -5.88 12.66 3.46
C GLU A 257 -7.22 12.10 2.95
N GLU A 258 -7.25 11.67 1.69
CA GLU A 258 -8.41 11.00 1.11
C GLU A 258 -8.63 9.61 1.73
N VAL A 259 -9.88 9.16 1.73
CA VAL A 259 -10.27 7.80 2.17
C VAL A 259 -11.26 7.22 1.20
N LEU A 260 -10.96 6.05 0.65
CA LEU A 260 -11.86 5.47 -0.34
C LEU A 260 -13.12 4.92 0.36
N ASP A 261 -14.29 5.43 0.02
CA ASP A 261 -15.60 5.01 0.55
C ASP A 261 -16.49 4.42 -0.54
N LEU A 262 -16.88 3.15 -0.36
CA LEU A 262 -17.74 2.40 -1.27
C LEU A 262 -19.19 2.38 -0.75
N THR A 263 -19.86 3.52 -0.59
CA THR A 263 -21.24 3.56 -0.06
C THR A 263 -22.32 3.13 -1.06
N ARG A 264 -22.21 3.57 -2.31
CA ARG A 264 -23.17 3.37 -3.42
C ARG A 264 -22.44 2.81 -4.65
N ILE A 265 -23.21 2.32 -5.62
CA ILE A 265 -22.59 1.76 -6.84
C ILE A 265 -21.84 2.81 -7.67
N GLN A 266 -22.30 4.06 -7.63
CA GLN A 266 -21.65 5.17 -8.33
C GLN A 266 -20.25 5.47 -7.77
N ASP A 267 -19.97 5.09 -6.53
CA ASP A 267 -18.67 5.31 -5.89
C ASP A 267 -17.57 4.40 -6.49
N VAL A 268 -17.93 3.30 -7.17
CA VAL A 268 -16.95 2.33 -7.68
C VAL A 268 -15.90 2.97 -8.58
N ALA A 269 -16.32 3.82 -9.54
CA ALA A 269 -15.39 4.45 -10.47
C ALA A 269 -14.39 5.36 -9.75
N TRP A 270 -14.86 6.10 -8.75
CA TRP A 270 -14.02 6.96 -7.92
C TRP A 270 -13.09 6.14 -7.01
N VAL A 271 -13.58 5.05 -6.40
CA VAL A 271 -12.74 4.12 -5.63
C VAL A 271 -11.63 3.55 -6.52
N GLN A 272 -11.96 3.10 -7.73
CA GLN A 272 -10.98 2.59 -8.70
C GLN A 272 -9.93 3.64 -9.08
N ALA A 273 -10.38 4.86 -9.35
CA ALA A 273 -9.48 5.97 -9.65
C ALA A 273 -8.56 6.26 -8.46
N GLY A 274 -9.08 6.25 -7.22
CA GLY A 274 -8.35 6.58 -6.01
C GLY A 274 -7.45 5.47 -5.44
N LEU A 275 -7.45 4.24 -5.99
CA LEU A 275 -6.59 3.15 -5.48
C LEU A 275 -5.10 3.49 -5.50
N HIS A 276 -4.65 4.37 -6.41
CA HIS A 276 -3.27 4.83 -6.46
C HIS A 276 -2.88 5.64 -5.20
N LEU A 277 -3.84 6.26 -4.50
CA LEU A 277 -3.61 7.03 -3.26
C LEU A 277 -3.23 6.13 -2.07
N LEU A 278 -3.48 4.82 -2.17
CA LEU A 278 -3.19 3.84 -1.11
C LEU A 278 -1.72 3.36 -1.11
N GLU A 279 -1.01 3.64 -2.19
CA GLU A 279 0.43 3.47 -2.36
C GLU A 279 0.95 4.76 -3.02
N PRO A 280 1.15 5.84 -2.24
CA PRO A 280 1.54 7.14 -2.82
C PRO A 280 2.85 7.05 -3.59
N TYR A 281 3.62 5.99 -3.34
CA TYR A 281 4.77 5.61 -4.12
C TYR A 281 5.05 4.10 -4.09
N GLN A 282 5.91 3.67 -4.99
CA GLN A 282 6.43 2.31 -5.12
C GLN A 282 7.92 2.27 -4.80
N LEU A 283 8.31 1.37 -3.89
CA LEU A 283 9.72 1.07 -3.60
C LEU A 283 10.19 -0.17 -4.35
N GLU A 284 11.21 0.01 -5.16
CA GLU A 284 12.05 -1.04 -5.72
C GLU A 284 13.34 -1.17 -4.92
N VAL A 285 13.61 -2.37 -4.40
CA VAL A 285 14.85 -2.65 -3.67
C VAL A 285 15.86 -3.35 -4.59
N CYS A 286 17.09 -2.87 -4.62
CA CYS A 286 18.20 -3.58 -5.28
C CYS A 286 18.60 -4.80 -4.46
N ALA A 287 18.30 -5.99 -4.97
CA ALA A 287 18.60 -7.28 -4.35
C ALA A 287 19.76 -7.98 -5.06
N SER A 288 20.58 -8.73 -4.31
CA SER A 288 21.71 -9.50 -4.85
C SER A 288 21.57 -11.02 -4.70
N SER A 289 20.49 -11.48 -4.07
CA SER A 289 20.26 -12.89 -3.81
C SER A 289 18.77 -13.18 -3.62
N PRO A 290 18.32 -14.44 -3.79
CA PRO A 290 16.96 -14.83 -3.43
C PRO A 290 16.61 -14.56 -1.96
N MET A 291 17.61 -14.54 -1.07
CA MET A 291 17.40 -14.18 0.34
C MET A 291 17.11 -12.69 0.50
N ASP A 292 17.84 -11.83 -0.20
CA ASP A 292 17.55 -10.39 -0.21
C ASP A 292 16.13 -10.11 -0.71
N VAL A 293 15.66 -10.85 -1.73
CA VAL A 293 14.29 -10.73 -2.24
C VAL A 293 13.26 -11.14 -1.18
N ARG A 294 13.47 -12.24 -0.46
CA ARG A 294 12.61 -12.62 0.68
C ARG A 294 12.60 -11.56 1.76
N THR A 295 13.76 -11.01 2.10
CA THR A 295 13.90 -9.94 3.10
C THR A 295 13.14 -8.68 2.67
N ALA A 296 13.32 -8.23 1.44
CA ALA A 296 12.64 -7.06 0.89
C ALA A 296 11.12 -7.26 0.88
N ALA A 297 10.64 -8.43 0.43
CA ALA A 297 9.23 -8.78 0.42
C ALA A 297 8.63 -8.78 1.84
N ALA A 298 9.28 -9.45 2.79
CA ALA A 298 8.84 -9.50 4.18
C ALA A 298 8.90 -8.15 4.90
N ALA A 299 9.74 -7.22 4.41
CA ALA A 299 9.84 -5.86 4.91
C ALA A 299 8.85 -4.89 4.21
N GLY A 300 8.13 -5.34 3.18
CA GLY A 300 7.04 -4.60 2.53
C GLY A 300 7.40 -3.90 1.22
N ALA A 301 8.59 -4.12 0.66
CA ALA A 301 8.93 -3.59 -0.66
C ALA A 301 7.90 -4.06 -1.70
N GLN A 302 7.59 -3.22 -2.68
CA GLN A 302 6.61 -3.54 -3.74
C GLN A 302 7.26 -4.24 -4.94
N ARG A 303 8.58 -4.11 -5.08
CA ARG A 303 9.35 -4.70 -6.19
C ARG A 303 10.82 -4.87 -5.83
N VAL A 304 11.52 -5.72 -6.57
CA VAL A 304 12.99 -5.78 -6.57
C VAL A 304 13.57 -5.67 -7.97
N GLU A 305 14.72 -5.01 -8.07
CA GLU A 305 15.69 -5.25 -9.14
C GLU A 305 16.70 -6.29 -8.64
N LEU A 306 16.79 -7.44 -9.30
CA LEU A 306 17.74 -8.50 -8.97
C LEU A 306 18.99 -8.36 -9.85
N CYS A 307 20.15 -8.31 -9.21
CA CYS A 307 21.46 -8.27 -9.86
C CYS A 307 22.44 -9.26 -9.20
N ALA A 308 23.55 -9.57 -9.87
CA ALA A 308 24.74 -10.16 -9.25
C ALA A 308 25.83 -9.10 -9.06
N HIS A 309 26.83 -9.37 -8.22
CA HIS A 309 28.06 -8.54 -8.09
C HIS A 309 27.75 -7.05 -7.89
N TRP A 310 26.98 -6.75 -6.85
CA TRP A 310 26.53 -5.41 -6.47
C TRP A 310 27.68 -4.37 -6.44
N GLU A 311 28.86 -4.77 -5.96
CA GLU A 311 30.05 -3.95 -5.78
C GLU A 311 30.54 -3.22 -7.04
N CYS A 312 30.18 -3.72 -8.23
CA CYS A 312 30.51 -3.10 -9.52
C CYS A 312 29.30 -2.39 -10.18
N GLY A 313 28.25 -2.12 -9.42
CA GLY A 313 26.99 -1.55 -9.90
C GLY A 313 26.03 -2.58 -10.48
N GLY A 314 26.22 -3.87 -10.20
CA GLY A 314 25.35 -4.95 -10.61
C GLY A 314 25.68 -5.52 -12.00
N LEU A 315 25.54 -6.84 -12.15
CA LEU A 315 25.63 -7.63 -13.37
C LEU A 315 24.41 -8.55 -13.51
N THR A 316 24.29 -9.21 -14.66
CA THR A 316 23.23 -10.21 -14.90
C THR A 316 23.25 -11.32 -13.83
N PRO A 317 22.15 -11.55 -13.09
CA PRO A 317 22.05 -12.66 -12.13
C PRO A 317 21.89 -14.01 -12.85
N THR A 318 22.12 -15.11 -12.14
CA THR A 318 21.94 -16.44 -12.73
C THR A 318 20.45 -16.77 -12.91
N GLU A 319 20.12 -17.63 -13.86
CA GLU A 319 18.73 -18.11 -14.04
C GLU A 319 18.18 -18.81 -12.79
N ALA A 320 19.05 -19.48 -12.02
CA ALA A 320 18.67 -20.13 -10.78
C ALA A 320 18.25 -19.10 -9.73
N ASP A 321 19.02 -18.02 -9.58
CA ASP A 321 18.69 -16.92 -8.67
C ASP A 321 17.37 -16.27 -9.05
N ILE A 322 17.17 -15.97 -10.34
CA ILE A 322 15.92 -15.38 -10.84
C ILE A 322 14.73 -16.30 -10.52
N ARG A 323 14.83 -17.60 -10.81
CA ARG A 323 13.75 -18.56 -10.57
C ARG A 323 13.41 -18.67 -9.08
N MET A 324 14.42 -18.72 -8.22
CA MET A 324 14.22 -18.77 -6.77
C MET A 324 13.66 -17.46 -6.21
N ALA A 325 14.10 -16.31 -6.74
CA ALA A 325 13.59 -14.99 -6.37
C ALA A 325 12.12 -14.81 -6.79
N SER A 326 11.79 -15.13 -8.04
CA SER A 326 10.42 -15.01 -8.55
C SER A 326 9.43 -15.92 -7.81
N ALA A 327 9.88 -17.07 -7.32
CA ALA A 327 9.06 -17.97 -6.49
C ALA A 327 8.66 -17.36 -5.13
N VAL A 328 9.28 -16.26 -4.69
CA VAL A 328 8.89 -15.51 -3.48
C VAL A 328 7.55 -14.80 -3.67
N GLY A 329 7.14 -14.52 -4.91
CA GLY A 329 5.88 -13.84 -5.23
C GLY A 329 5.97 -12.31 -5.24
N LEU A 330 7.14 -11.72 -4.96
CA LEU A 330 7.40 -10.31 -5.17
C LEU A 330 7.81 -10.06 -6.64
N PRO A 331 7.29 -9.02 -7.33
CA PRO A 331 7.70 -8.72 -8.70
C PRO A 331 9.22 -8.55 -8.84
N VAL A 332 9.84 -9.31 -9.75
CA VAL A 332 11.29 -9.28 -10.02
C VAL A 332 11.57 -8.65 -11.37
N HIS A 333 12.40 -7.60 -11.38
CA HIS A 333 13.07 -7.10 -12.57
C HIS A 333 14.50 -7.63 -12.57
N ALA A 334 14.92 -8.33 -13.63
CA ALA A 334 16.29 -8.86 -13.72
C ALA A 334 17.19 -7.87 -14.45
N LEU A 335 18.29 -7.45 -13.83
CA LEU A 335 19.33 -6.67 -14.50
C LEU A 335 19.97 -7.51 -15.61
N ILE A 336 20.15 -6.94 -16.80
CA ILE A 336 20.93 -7.54 -17.88
C ILE A 336 22.11 -6.62 -18.19
N ARG A 337 23.28 -7.01 -17.69
CA ARG A 337 24.54 -6.31 -17.87
C ARG A 337 25.67 -7.34 -17.83
N SER A 338 26.28 -7.61 -18.98
CA SER A 338 27.23 -8.70 -19.16
C SER A 338 28.57 -8.50 -18.43
N ARG A 339 28.97 -7.24 -18.20
CA ARG A 339 30.21 -6.91 -17.48
C ARG A 339 30.17 -5.53 -16.81
N ALA A 340 31.13 -5.30 -15.93
CA ALA A 340 31.36 -4.02 -15.28
C ALA A 340 31.93 -2.97 -16.26
N GLY A 341 31.96 -1.70 -15.80
CA GLY A 341 32.46 -0.57 -16.57
C GLY A 341 31.40 0.07 -17.47
N HIS A 342 31.82 0.49 -18.66
CA HIS A 342 30.99 1.25 -19.62
C HIS A 342 29.92 0.41 -20.31
N PHE A 343 28.96 1.10 -20.95
CA PHE A 343 27.78 0.51 -21.60
C PHE A 343 27.89 0.37 -23.13
N VAL A 344 29.08 0.59 -23.69
CA VAL A 344 29.40 0.23 -25.09
C VAL A 344 29.77 -1.25 -25.14
N TYR A 345 29.01 -2.04 -25.89
CA TYR A 345 29.16 -3.51 -25.95
C TYR A 345 29.66 -3.98 -27.32
N SER A 346 30.44 -5.07 -27.34
CA SER A 346 30.81 -5.77 -28.58
C SER A 346 29.60 -6.49 -29.21
N ALA A 347 29.75 -7.03 -30.42
CA ALA A 347 28.69 -7.81 -31.05
C ALA A 347 28.34 -9.07 -30.23
N GLU A 348 29.36 -9.78 -29.75
CA GLU A 348 29.24 -11.00 -28.94
C GLU A 348 28.58 -10.69 -27.59
N GLU A 349 28.93 -9.56 -26.96
CA GLU A 349 28.29 -9.11 -25.73
C GLU A 349 26.79 -8.82 -25.94
N LYS A 350 26.43 -8.20 -27.07
CA LYS A 350 25.02 -7.92 -27.42
C LYS A 350 24.24 -9.22 -27.66
N GLU A 351 24.84 -10.22 -28.29
CA GLU A 351 24.24 -11.55 -28.47
C GLU A 351 24.04 -12.26 -27.13
N LEU A 352 25.07 -12.26 -26.28
CA LEU A 352 25.00 -12.82 -24.92
C LEU A 352 23.88 -12.15 -24.11
N MET A 353 23.81 -10.82 -24.09
CA MET A 353 22.77 -10.10 -23.38
C MET A 353 21.37 -10.42 -23.92
N THR A 354 21.23 -10.61 -25.24
CA THR A 354 19.96 -11.01 -25.85
C THR A 354 19.53 -12.40 -25.40
N ALA A 355 20.47 -13.36 -25.31
CA ALA A 355 20.21 -14.68 -24.75
C ALA A 355 19.84 -14.60 -23.26
N GLN A 356 20.52 -13.76 -22.48
CA GLN A 356 20.24 -13.53 -21.06
C GLN A 356 18.86 -12.91 -20.83
N ILE A 357 18.39 -11.99 -21.68
CA ILE A 357 17.02 -11.45 -21.60
C ILE A 357 15.99 -12.59 -21.73
N LYS A 358 16.15 -13.41 -22.78
CA LYS A 358 15.25 -14.54 -23.04
C LYS A 358 15.21 -15.50 -21.84
N ALA A 359 16.39 -15.87 -21.33
CA ALA A 359 16.54 -16.77 -20.20
C ALA A 359 15.93 -16.20 -18.91
N SER A 360 16.17 -14.92 -18.62
CA SER A 360 15.67 -14.24 -17.43
C SER A 360 14.14 -14.16 -17.40
N LEU A 361 13.52 -13.84 -18.54
CA LEU A 361 12.06 -13.83 -18.67
C LEU A 361 11.48 -15.24 -18.52
N ALA A 362 12.14 -16.27 -19.08
CA ALA A 362 11.72 -17.66 -18.93
C ALA A 362 11.90 -18.18 -17.49
N ALA A 363 12.88 -17.66 -16.75
CA ALA A 363 13.10 -17.99 -15.34
C ALA A 363 12.08 -17.32 -14.39
N GLY A 364 11.24 -16.40 -14.88
CA GLY A 364 10.16 -15.79 -14.14
C GLY A 364 10.36 -14.32 -13.77
N ALA A 365 11.39 -13.64 -14.30
CA ALA A 365 11.45 -12.19 -14.21
C ALA A 365 10.27 -11.58 -14.99
N ILE A 366 9.57 -10.61 -14.40
CA ILE A 366 8.43 -9.97 -15.08
C ILE A 366 8.90 -8.93 -16.10
N ARG A 367 10.12 -8.38 -15.91
CA ARG A 367 10.79 -7.42 -16.78
C ARG A 367 12.30 -7.61 -16.71
N VAL A 368 12.99 -7.05 -17.69
CA VAL A 368 14.44 -6.94 -17.73
C VAL A 368 14.87 -5.48 -17.70
N VAL A 369 15.93 -5.19 -16.94
CA VAL A 369 16.52 -3.86 -16.85
C VAL A 369 17.79 -3.83 -17.70
N VAL A 370 17.82 -2.97 -18.71
CA VAL A 370 18.85 -2.98 -19.76
C VAL A 370 19.29 -1.57 -20.14
N GLY A 371 20.37 -1.46 -20.88
CA GLY A 371 20.73 -0.22 -21.58
C GLY A 371 22.10 -0.33 -22.23
N ALA A 372 22.28 0.37 -23.34
CA ALA A 372 23.50 0.31 -24.13
C ALA A 372 23.74 1.65 -24.81
N LEU A 373 25.02 2.00 -24.93
CA LEU A 373 25.49 3.19 -25.62
C LEU A 373 26.32 2.80 -26.83
N GLN A 374 26.37 3.69 -27.80
CA GLN A 374 27.32 3.65 -28.90
C GLN A 374 28.67 4.23 -28.47
N ALA A 375 29.70 4.00 -29.28
CA ALA A 375 31.07 4.43 -28.98
C ALA A 375 31.20 5.96 -28.87
N ASP A 376 30.30 6.73 -29.49
CA ASP A 376 30.22 8.19 -29.41
C ASP A 376 29.41 8.70 -28.18
N GLY A 377 28.94 7.78 -27.33
CA GLY A 377 28.15 8.09 -26.14
C GLY A 377 26.65 8.27 -26.39
N THR A 378 26.18 8.15 -27.64
CA THR A 378 24.76 8.20 -27.96
C THR A 378 24.05 6.88 -27.62
N TRP A 379 22.71 6.90 -27.60
CA TRP A 379 21.91 5.71 -27.30
C TRP A 379 22.02 4.65 -28.42
N ASP A 380 22.19 3.37 -28.08
CA ASP A 380 22.16 2.27 -29.06
C ASP A 380 20.70 1.90 -29.40
N THR A 381 20.05 2.79 -30.15
CA THR A 381 18.67 2.63 -30.63
C THR A 381 18.48 1.35 -31.47
N PRO A 382 19.39 0.95 -32.39
CA PRO A 382 19.24 -0.30 -33.13
C PRO A 382 19.18 -1.54 -32.23
N LEU A 383 20.05 -1.64 -31.21
CA LEU A 383 20.02 -2.76 -30.28
C LEU A 383 18.73 -2.78 -29.47
N LEU A 384 18.31 -1.64 -28.94
CA LEU A 384 17.06 -1.55 -28.18
C LEU A 384 15.86 -1.93 -29.06
N GLY A 385 15.82 -1.48 -30.31
CA GLY A 385 14.78 -1.83 -31.27
C GLY A 385 14.65 -3.35 -31.44
N ARG A 386 15.78 -4.06 -31.56
CA ARG A 386 15.78 -5.54 -31.61
C ARG A 386 15.23 -6.18 -30.34
N TRP A 387 15.58 -5.67 -29.15
CA TRP A 387 15.03 -6.20 -27.89
C TRP A 387 13.53 -5.93 -27.76
N VAL A 388 13.07 -4.73 -28.16
CA VAL A 388 11.65 -4.38 -28.17
C VAL A 388 10.87 -5.27 -29.12
N GLU A 389 11.38 -5.51 -30.33
CA GLU A 389 10.75 -6.40 -31.31
C GLU A 389 10.68 -7.85 -30.78
N ALA A 390 11.76 -8.35 -30.18
CA ALA A 390 11.85 -9.73 -29.72
C ALA A 390 11.05 -10.02 -28.42
N PHE A 391 10.97 -9.06 -27.50
CA PHE A 391 10.47 -9.29 -26.14
C PHE A 391 9.30 -8.37 -25.74
N GLY A 392 9.03 -7.33 -26.51
CA GLY A 392 7.99 -6.33 -26.25
C GLY A 392 8.43 -5.22 -25.30
N ALA A 393 8.13 -3.97 -25.65
CA ALA A 393 8.50 -2.79 -24.86
C ALA A 393 7.99 -2.82 -23.40
N HIS A 394 6.84 -3.45 -23.16
CA HIS A 394 6.25 -3.56 -21.81
C HIS A 394 7.11 -4.36 -20.82
N ARG A 395 8.06 -5.17 -21.31
CA ARG A 395 9.00 -5.98 -20.51
C ARG A 395 10.35 -5.31 -20.28
N ILE A 396 10.59 -4.14 -20.87
CA ILE A 396 11.88 -3.46 -20.83
C ILE A 396 11.81 -2.27 -19.85
N VAL A 397 12.84 -2.18 -19.02
CA VAL A 397 13.16 -1.03 -18.17
C VAL A 397 14.56 -0.54 -18.54
N ILE A 398 14.76 0.76 -18.66
CA ILE A 398 16.07 1.33 -18.96
C ILE A 398 16.83 1.61 -17.67
N HIS A 399 18.03 1.06 -17.50
CA HIS A 399 18.91 1.37 -16.36
C HIS A 399 19.73 2.66 -16.56
N ARG A 400 20.57 2.98 -15.59
CA ARG A 400 21.43 4.18 -15.53
C ARG A 400 22.46 4.38 -16.65
N ALA A 401 22.57 3.51 -17.65
CA ALA A 401 23.26 3.89 -18.89
C ALA A 401 22.65 5.14 -19.53
N PHE A 402 21.37 5.39 -19.31
CA PHE A 402 20.73 6.64 -19.72
C PHE A 402 21.39 7.87 -19.11
N ASP A 403 21.82 7.79 -17.84
CA ASP A 403 22.52 8.89 -17.16
C ASP A 403 23.88 9.19 -17.78
N ALA A 404 24.50 8.21 -18.44
CA ALA A 404 25.78 8.34 -19.13
C ALA A 404 25.64 8.71 -20.63
N CYS A 405 24.40 8.87 -21.14
CA CYS A 405 24.15 9.24 -22.53
C CYS A 405 24.49 10.72 -22.76
N THR A 406 25.24 11.02 -23.83
CA THR A 406 25.60 12.40 -24.19
C THR A 406 24.42 13.18 -24.79
N ASP A 407 23.53 12.49 -25.50
CA ASP A 407 22.29 13.03 -26.07
C ASP A 407 21.07 12.34 -25.44
N TRP A 408 20.73 12.76 -24.22
CA TRP A 408 19.61 12.17 -23.48
C TRP A 408 18.24 12.53 -24.08
N GLU A 409 18.12 13.68 -24.78
CA GLU A 409 16.87 14.10 -25.44
C GLU A 409 16.57 13.23 -26.67
N GLY A 410 17.58 12.98 -27.51
CA GLY A 410 17.49 12.03 -28.62
C GLY A 410 17.24 10.61 -28.15
N ALA A 411 17.87 10.20 -27.03
CA ALA A 411 17.58 8.93 -26.38
C ALA A 411 16.12 8.84 -25.93
N ALA A 412 15.60 9.83 -25.20
CA ALA A 412 14.21 9.88 -24.74
C ALA A 412 13.22 9.83 -25.92
N THR A 413 13.50 10.55 -27.00
CA THR A 413 12.69 10.50 -28.24
C THR A 413 12.66 9.08 -28.83
N SER A 414 13.82 8.42 -28.91
CA SER A 414 13.95 7.06 -29.41
C SER A 414 13.21 6.03 -28.54
N LEU A 415 13.35 6.14 -27.20
CA LEU A 415 12.62 5.30 -26.25
C LEU A 415 11.10 5.44 -26.44
N LYS A 416 10.61 6.68 -26.59
CA LYS A 416 9.19 6.96 -26.79
C LYS A 416 8.66 6.32 -28.07
N ALA A 417 9.38 6.48 -29.17
CA ALA A 417 9.06 5.90 -30.47
C ALA A 417 8.98 4.36 -30.44
N LEU A 418 9.86 3.73 -29.65
CA LEU A 418 9.88 2.28 -29.44
C LEU A 418 8.85 1.79 -28.40
N GLY A 419 8.03 2.67 -27.81
CA GLY A 419 7.02 2.29 -26.82
C GLY A 419 7.59 2.00 -25.41
N VAL A 420 8.90 2.21 -25.19
CA VAL A 420 9.52 2.05 -23.88
C VAL A 420 9.22 3.30 -23.04
N ARG A 421 8.74 3.09 -21.82
CA ARG A 421 8.33 4.18 -20.90
C ARG A 421 8.98 4.11 -19.54
N ARG A 422 9.56 2.97 -19.13
CA ARG A 422 10.13 2.81 -17.78
C ARG A 422 11.61 3.13 -17.78
N LEU A 423 12.01 4.04 -16.90
CA LEU A 423 13.35 4.57 -16.84
C LEU A 423 13.84 4.68 -15.40
N LEU A 424 14.97 4.06 -15.12
CA LEU A 424 15.75 4.20 -13.89
C LEU A 424 16.85 5.23 -14.13
N THR A 425 16.80 6.36 -13.43
CA THR A 425 17.70 7.50 -13.69
C THR A 425 17.97 8.32 -12.44
N SER A 426 19.13 8.99 -12.45
CA SER A 426 19.53 10.02 -11.49
C SER A 426 19.45 11.43 -12.09
N GLY A 427 18.85 11.57 -13.29
CA GLY A 427 18.83 12.81 -14.05
C GLY A 427 20.17 13.16 -14.67
N GLY A 428 21.09 12.20 -14.80
CA GLY A 428 22.47 12.44 -15.28
C GLY A 428 23.44 12.98 -14.22
N GLU A 429 23.05 12.98 -12.94
CA GLU A 429 23.86 13.51 -11.83
C GLU A 429 24.33 12.40 -10.88
N PRO A 430 25.37 12.64 -10.04
CA PRO A 430 25.80 11.68 -9.04
C PRO A 430 24.70 11.28 -8.04
N LEU A 431 23.88 12.24 -7.60
CA LEU A 431 22.73 12.03 -6.74
C LEU A 431 21.45 12.43 -7.48
N ALA A 432 20.39 11.64 -7.32
CA ALA A 432 19.11 11.87 -8.02
C ALA A 432 18.56 13.28 -7.79
N TRP A 433 18.69 13.78 -6.56
CA TRP A 433 18.15 15.08 -6.17
C TRP A 433 18.78 16.24 -6.95
N ASP A 434 20.05 16.12 -7.31
CA ASP A 434 20.75 17.14 -8.10
C ASP A 434 20.22 17.15 -9.55
N GLY A 435 19.84 15.99 -10.08
CA GLY A 435 19.26 15.82 -11.42
C GLY A 435 17.73 15.96 -11.50
N ARG A 436 17.07 16.41 -10.42
CA ARG A 436 15.60 16.42 -10.27
C ARG A 436 14.85 17.18 -11.38
N ASP A 437 15.43 18.25 -11.92
CA ASP A 437 14.78 19.01 -13.00
C ASP A 437 14.66 18.20 -14.30
N ARG A 438 15.70 17.43 -14.64
CA ARG A 438 15.65 16.51 -15.80
C ARG A 438 14.66 15.39 -15.55
N ILE A 439 14.64 14.83 -14.33
CA ILE A 439 13.68 13.80 -13.92
C ILE A 439 12.24 14.29 -14.06
N ARG A 440 11.94 15.50 -13.55
CA ARG A 440 10.63 16.14 -13.67
C ARG A 440 10.23 16.34 -15.13
N HIS A 441 11.18 16.77 -15.97
CA HIS A 441 10.93 16.90 -17.41
C HIS A 441 10.60 15.56 -18.07
N LEU A 442 11.35 14.49 -17.79
CA LEU A 442 11.09 13.15 -18.32
C LEU A 442 9.71 12.62 -17.87
N ALA A 443 9.34 12.82 -16.61
CA ALA A 443 8.02 12.45 -16.10
C ALA A 443 6.89 13.19 -16.83
N ALA A 444 7.04 14.50 -17.05
CA ALA A 444 6.09 15.31 -17.82
C ALA A 444 5.95 14.86 -19.28
N GLU A 445 7.01 14.30 -19.86
CA GLU A 445 7.03 13.70 -21.21
C GLU A 445 6.38 12.30 -21.26
N GLY A 446 5.81 11.82 -20.15
CA GLY A 446 5.08 10.57 -20.04
C GLY A 446 5.96 9.34 -19.77
N PHE A 447 7.20 9.53 -19.29
CA PHE A 447 8.00 8.43 -18.75
C PHE A 447 7.56 8.05 -17.35
N ASP A 448 7.59 6.75 -17.10
CA ASP A 448 7.42 6.13 -15.80
C ASP A 448 8.80 6.06 -15.12
N VAL A 449 9.16 7.14 -14.43
CA VAL A 449 10.52 7.35 -13.90
C VAL A 449 10.67 6.76 -12.50
N THR A 450 11.59 5.81 -12.35
CA THR A 450 12.10 5.33 -11.06
C THR A 450 13.38 6.09 -10.72
N VAL A 451 13.35 6.90 -9.65
CA VAL A 451 14.54 7.67 -9.25
C VAL A 451 15.55 6.79 -8.52
N ALA A 452 16.81 6.92 -8.89
CA ALA A 452 17.91 6.11 -8.38
C ALA A 452 19.15 6.95 -8.08
N SER A 453 20.03 6.43 -7.23
CA SER A 453 21.27 7.07 -6.72
C SER A 453 21.04 8.03 -5.56
N GLY A 454 21.32 7.55 -4.34
CA GLY A 454 21.33 8.37 -3.12
C GLY A 454 19.96 8.79 -2.62
N VAL A 455 18.87 8.18 -3.10
CA VAL A 455 17.51 8.51 -2.66
C VAL A 455 17.28 7.96 -1.27
N VAL A 456 16.61 8.74 -0.42
CA VAL A 456 16.31 8.39 0.97
C VAL A 456 14.84 8.65 1.32
N PRO A 457 14.27 7.94 2.31
CA PRO A 457 12.87 8.10 2.73
C PRO A 457 12.48 9.54 3.07
N GLU A 458 13.41 10.32 3.61
CA GLU A 458 13.15 11.70 4.04
C GLU A 458 12.80 12.64 2.88
N GLN A 459 13.18 12.28 1.65
CA GLN A 459 12.91 13.06 0.44
C GLN A 459 11.59 12.67 -0.24
N LEU A 460 10.84 11.69 0.28
CA LEU A 460 9.65 11.16 -0.37
C LEU A 460 8.63 12.26 -0.67
N ALA A 461 8.34 13.12 0.30
CA ALA A 461 7.40 14.24 0.11
C ALA A 461 7.86 15.16 -1.01
N ASP A 462 9.12 15.60 -0.98
CA ASP A 462 9.66 16.52 -1.98
C ASP A 462 9.67 15.93 -3.40
N TRP A 463 9.90 14.62 -3.53
CA TRP A 463 9.81 13.93 -4.82
C TRP A 463 8.36 13.79 -5.31
N MET A 464 7.43 13.48 -4.42
CA MET A 464 6.01 13.38 -4.77
C MET A 464 5.42 14.74 -5.15
N ASP A 465 5.87 15.83 -4.53
CA ASP A 465 5.49 17.20 -4.89
C ASP A 465 5.84 17.56 -6.34
N ILE A 466 6.87 16.92 -6.92
CA ILE A 466 7.24 17.08 -8.33
C ILE A 466 6.74 15.92 -9.23
N GLY A 467 5.79 15.13 -8.73
CA GLY A 467 5.08 14.09 -9.48
C GLY A 467 5.82 12.75 -9.58
N ILE A 468 6.84 12.51 -8.77
CA ILE A 468 7.61 11.26 -8.77
C ILE A 468 7.13 10.31 -7.67
N THR A 469 6.74 9.11 -8.07
CA THR A 469 6.17 8.09 -7.18
C THR A 469 6.88 6.73 -7.28
N GLN A 470 8.02 6.62 -7.95
CA GLN A 470 8.81 5.38 -7.99
C GLN A 470 10.24 5.60 -7.54
N PHE A 471 10.68 4.76 -6.62
CA PHE A 471 11.94 4.93 -5.91
C PHE A 471 12.75 3.64 -5.96
N HIS A 472 14.03 3.75 -6.31
CA HIS A 472 14.98 2.64 -6.26
C HIS A 472 16.01 2.89 -5.16
N ALA A 473 16.12 1.94 -4.23
CA ALA A 473 17.02 2.02 -3.10
C ALA A 473 17.80 0.72 -2.88
N SER A 474 19.05 0.84 -2.42
CA SER A 474 19.87 -0.33 -2.09
C SER A 474 19.43 -1.01 -0.79
N CYS A 475 19.03 -0.21 0.21
CA CYS A 475 18.60 -0.69 1.53
C CYS A 475 19.59 -1.70 2.16
N ARG A 476 20.90 -1.51 1.97
CA ARG A 476 21.92 -2.48 2.41
C ARG A 476 22.50 -2.18 3.79
N GLU A 477 22.86 -3.24 4.50
CA GLU A 477 23.73 -3.20 5.67
C GLU A 477 24.97 -4.08 5.44
N VAL A 478 26.08 -3.71 6.07
CA VAL A 478 27.33 -4.47 6.01
C VAL A 478 27.33 -5.53 7.09
N ASP A 479 27.51 -6.78 6.69
CA ASP A 479 27.80 -7.92 7.57
C ASP A 479 29.29 -8.23 7.43
N ASP A 480 30.06 -7.96 8.49
CA ASP A 480 31.51 -8.15 8.51
C ASP A 480 31.85 -9.43 9.28
N ARG A 481 32.28 -10.45 8.54
CA ARG A 481 32.71 -11.75 9.08
C ARG A 481 34.04 -12.16 8.47
N ALA A 482 35.04 -11.30 8.63
CA ALA A 482 36.40 -11.60 8.18
C ALA A 482 36.87 -12.97 8.67
N THR A 483 37.53 -13.70 7.77
CA THR A 483 38.24 -14.95 8.08
C THR A 483 39.73 -14.73 7.89
N ALA A 484 40.55 -15.73 8.23
CA ALA A 484 42.01 -15.62 8.05
C ALA A 484 42.44 -15.37 6.59
N LEU A 485 41.59 -15.71 5.61
CA LEU A 485 41.93 -15.66 4.18
C LEU A 485 41.05 -14.71 3.35
N PHE A 486 39.92 -14.23 3.91
CA PHE A 486 38.94 -13.42 3.18
C PHE A 486 38.44 -12.28 4.06
N ASP A 487 38.26 -11.09 3.46
CA ASP A 487 37.80 -9.87 4.14
C ASP A 487 36.40 -10.02 4.78
N GLY A 488 35.61 -11.00 4.31
CA GLY A 488 34.36 -11.43 4.92
C GLY A 488 33.24 -10.39 4.87
N LYS A 489 33.40 -9.34 4.06
CA LYS A 489 32.41 -8.27 3.93
C LYS A 489 31.30 -8.71 2.98
N ALA A 490 30.09 -8.84 3.51
CA ALA A 490 28.88 -9.04 2.72
C ALA A 490 27.99 -7.81 2.85
N SER A 491 27.31 -7.43 1.76
CA SER A 491 26.30 -6.37 1.78
C SER A 491 24.94 -6.98 1.51
N LYS A 492 24.12 -7.15 2.53
CA LYS A 492 22.78 -7.76 2.42
C LYS A 492 21.69 -6.70 2.56
N VAL A 493 20.50 -6.97 2.05
CA VAL A 493 19.35 -6.09 2.28
C VAL A 493 18.99 -6.08 3.77
N SER A 494 18.88 -4.89 4.34
CA SER A 494 18.46 -4.66 5.71
C SER A 494 16.93 -4.51 5.76
N PRO A 495 16.21 -5.38 6.49
CA PRO A 495 14.77 -5.23 6.65
C PRO A 495 14.40 -3.90 7.33
N ALA A 496 15.24 -3.40 8.24
CA ALA A 496 15.03 -2.11 8.90
C ALA A 496 15.13 -0.94 7.92
N SER A 497 16.10 -0.96 7.00
CA SER A 497 16.22 0.07 5.95
C SER A 497 15.03 0.05 5.00
N VAL A 498 14.54 -1.13 4.60
CA VAL A 498 13.34 -1.24 3.74
C VAL A 498 12.11 -0.72 4.49
N ARG A 499 11.92 -1.10 5.74
CA ARG A 499 10.79 -0.62 6.56
C ARG A 499 10.83 0.89 6.80
N ARG A 500 12.02 1.50 6.90
CA ARG A 500 12.15 2.96 7.04
C ARG A 500 11.51 3.71 5.87
N TRP A 501 11.65 3.22 4.64
CA TRP A 501 10.93 3.79 3.49
C TRP A 501 9.43 3.79 3.76
N LEU A 502 8.93 2.66 4.22
CA LEU A 502 7.52 2.42 4.44
C LEU A 502 7.04 2.95 5.81
N ASN A 503 7.81 3.66 6.62
CA ASN A 503 7.40 4.02 7.99
C ASN A 503 6.88 2.80 8.81
N LEU A 504 7.52 1.63 8.66
CA LEU A 504 7.14 0.34 9.29
C LEU A 504 8.03 -0.11 10.46
#